data_AF-A0A349YLJ4-F1
#
_entry.id   AF-A0A349YLJ4-F1
#
_cell.length_a   1.000
_cell.length_b   1.000
_cell.length_c   1.000
_cell.angle_alpha   90.00
_cell.angle_beta   90.00
_cell.angle_gamma   90.00
#
_symmetry.space_group_name_H-M   'P 1'
#
loop_
_entity.id
_entity.type
_entity.pdbx_description
1 polymer ?
#
loop_
_entity_poly.entity_id
_entity_poly.type
_entity_poly.pdbx_seq_one_letter_code
_entity_poly.pdbx_strand_id
1 'polypeptide(L)'
;MNAADELFATSEPFTTQNSEFKAGKDFSEEDLLCEPTPFPNQLLYCSSAGRTDQYFFKKYKECSIRMMAGDKRYFAADISSDVVIGATVHGKLWPVPLLTQEKVDQAMRDDKEAALREYKNIFTSEGGDGQIIKRAAIIRNSVPRPPMLYNEGSNRKFALLYDSARSKDNSVVLCAEYIDDPHVGWKMRIQNVVNLQNTMKKNKTPMTTPNQIKEVKNLLLRYNGDGVADYENILGLWIDAGAGGAGVNISDFFWEDWEDHYGVKHRGLIDREYSPEEARLYPNAIPNVMRLVQPTKYKVEMFRALIEMTDMNLIEWPNEYDGREYLNLMYDVDTKTGIRTPRYIDPTEKELKALRKKGIDVVHEQYKLSQEEITSLRQIDAMKNEIVHIYRFKQSSGGERFDLTPDVAKKINDDRASNAWACVA
;
A
#
# COMPACT_ATOMS: atom_id res chain seq x y z
N MET A 1 -14.51 26.53 0.94
CA MET A 1 -13.27 27.23 0.55
C MET A 1 -13.03 26.86 -0.90
N ASN A 2 -13.00 27.86 -1.79
CA ASN A 2 -12.84 27.67 -3.22
C ASN A 2 -11.59 26.85 -3.52
N ALA A 3 -11.66 25.94 -4.50
CA ALA A 3 -10.52 25.13 -4.91
C ALA A 3 -9.35 26.05 -5.28
N ALA A 4 -8.14 25.74 -4.80
CA ALA A 4 -6.94 26.55 -5.06
C ALA A 4 -6.75 26.89 -6.55
N ASP A 5 -7.19 26.02 -7.44
CA ASP A 5 -7.18 26.18 -8.89
C ASP A 5 -7.99 27.38 -9.39
N GLU A 6 -9.12 27.69 -8.76
CA GLU A 6 -9.98 28.83 -9.14
C GLU A 6 -9.30 30.16 -8.80
N LEU A 7 -8.56 30.22 -7.68
CA LEU A 7 -7.76 31.38 -7.30
C LEU A 7 -6.64 31.65 -8.30
N PHE A 8 -5.94 30.61 -8.78
CA PHE A 8 -4.93 30.79 -9.82
C PHE A 8 -5.55 31.31 -11.12
N ALA A 9 -6.66 30.72 -11.56
CA ALA A 9 -7.34 31.11 -12.79
C ALA A 9 -7.84 32.57 -12.77
N THR A 10 -8.32 33.06 -11.62
CA THR A 10 -8.76 34.46 -11.48
C THR A 10 -7.61 35.45 -11.31
N SER A 11 -6.46 35.00 -10.79
CA SER A 11 -5.34 35.90 -10.43
C SER A 11 -4.31 36.06 -11.55
N GLU A 12 -4.11 35.03 -12.37
CA GLU A 12 -3.14 35.08 -13.48
C GLU A 12 -3.39 36.23 -14.47
N PRO A 13 -4.63 36.56 -14.88
CA PRO A 13 -4.88 37.63 -15.83
C PRO A 13 -4.45 39.02 -15.38
N PHE A 14 -4.25 39.28 -14.08
CA PHE A 14 -3.79 40.58 -13.60
C PHE A 14 -2.39 40.95 -14.12
N THR A 15 -1.56 39.97 -14.48
CA THR A 15 -0.23 40.25 -15.05
C THR A 15 -0.27 40.59 -16.53
N THR A 16 -1.42 40.47 -17.19
CA THR A 16 -1.61 40.92 -18.58
C THR A 16 -1.80 42.44 -18.70
N GLN A 17 -2.01 43.14 -17.59
CA GLN A 17 -2.12 44.59 -17.57
C GLN A 17 -0.77 45.23 -17.91
N ASN A 18 -0.79 46.20 -18.83
CA ASN A 18 0.41 46.93 -19.22
C ASN A 18 0.81 47.91 -18.09
N SER A 19 1.94 47.63 -17.43
CA SER A 19 2.49 48.47 -16.35
C SER A 19 3.00 49.83 -16.83
N GLU A 20 3.18 50.01 -18.15
CA GLU A 20 3.59 51.28 -18.77
C GLU A 20 2.41 52.24 -18.99
N PHE A 21 1.17 51.77 -18.86
CA PHE A 21 0.00 52.62 -19.07
C PHE A 21 -0.19 53.58 -17.89
N LYS A 22 0.11 54.87 -18.12
CA LYS A 22 -0.10 55.96 -17.17
C LYS A 22 -0.92 57.09 -17.80
N ALA A 23 -1.95 57.53 -17.08
CA ALA A 23 -2.79 58.65 -17.47
C ALA A 23 -3.19 59.44 -16.22
N GLY A 24 -3.13 60.78 -16.31
CA GLY A 24 -3.43 61.67 -15.19
C GLY A 24 -3.77 63.07 -15.68
N LYS A 25 -4.39 63.86 -14.81
CA LYS A 25 -4.57 65.29 -15.06
C LYS A 25 -3.18 65.95 -15.00
N ASP A 26 -2.78 66.63 -16.06
CA ASP A 26 -1.47 67.28 -16.24
C ASP A 26 -0.28 66.33 -16.52
N PHE A 27 -0.51 65.12 -17.06
CA PHE A 27 0.54 64.18 -17.48
C PHE A 27 0.73 64.23 -19.01
N SER A 28 1.93 64.61 -19.49
CA SER A 28 2.23 64.75 -20.92
C SER A 28 2.95 63.54 -21.54
N GLU A 29 2.99 63.46 -22.87
CA GLU A 29 3.73 62.41 -23.59
C GLU A 29 5.25 62.49 -23.33
N GLU A 30 5.78 63.69 -23.10
CA GLU A 30 7.20 63.90 -22.76
C GLU A 30 7.51 63.34 -21.36
N ASP A 31 6.59 63.50 -20.40
CA ASP A 31 6.72 62.94 -19.05
C ASP A 31 6.75 61.40 -19.08
N LEU A 32 5.94 60.78 -19.96
CA LEU A 32 5.92 59.32 -20.14
C LEU A 32 7.27 58.77 -20.65
N LEU A 33 7.96 59.51 -21.52
CA LEU A 33 9.26 59.12 -22.08
C LEU A 33 10.43 59.36 -21.11
N CYS A 34 10.27 60.27 -20.15
CA CYS A 34 11.28 60.59 -19.14
C CYS A 34 11.26 59.65 -17.93
N GLU A 35 10.16 58.90 -17.73
CA GLU A 35 10.05 57.98 -16.61
C GLU A 35 10.83 56.66 -16.85
N PRO A 36 11.42 56.08 -15.79
CA PRO A 36 12.06 54.78 -15.88
C PRO A 36 11.03 53.69 -16.20
N THR A 37 11.40 52.76 -17.07
CA THR A 37 10.57 51.60 -17.42
C THR A 37 10.23 50.82 -16.14
N PRO A 38 8.92 50.65 -15.83
CA PRO A 38 8.51 49.92 -14.65
C PRO A 38 8.84 48.43 -14.79
N PHE A 39 9.05 47.75 -13.66
CA PHE A 39 9.20 46.30 -13.67
C PHE A 39 7.93 45.65 -14.23
N PRO A 40 8.05 44.65 -15.11
CA PRO A 40 6.89 43.91 -15.60
C PRO A 40 6.23 43.17 -14.44
N ASN A 41 4.92 43.02 -14.51
CA ASN A 41 4.18 42.22 -13.54
C ASN A 41 4.67 40.75 -13.58
N GLN A 42 4.97 40.18 -12.42
CA GLN A 42 5.50 38.82 -12.29
C GLN A 42 4.52 37.92 -11.54
N LEU A 43 4.45 36.66 -11.97
CA LEU A 43 3.71 35.61 -11.26
C LEU A 43 4.69 34.84 -10.38
N LEU A 44 4.49 34.93 -9.06
CA LEU A 44 5.23 34.15 -8.08
C LEU A 44 4.34 33.02 -7.55
N TYR A 45 4.66 31.79 -7.95
CA TYR A 45 4.01 30.59 -7.44
C TYR A 45 4.84 30.03 -6.29
N CYS A 46 4.35 30.18 -5.06
CA CYS A 46 5.02 29.70 -3.85
C CYS A 46 4.09 28.74 -3.10
N SER A 47 4.48 27.48 -2.98
CA SER A 47 3.75 26.46 -2.21
C SER A 47 4.73 25.34 -1.83
N SER A 48 4.43 24.61 -0.75
CA SER A 48 5.05 23.30 -0.54
C SER A 48 4.61 22.33 -1.65
N ALA A 49 5.36 21.24 -1.83
CA ALA A 49 5.00 20.24 -2.82
C ALA A 49 3.59 19.72 -2.55
N GLY A 50 2.86 19.43 -3.63
CA GLY A 50 1.47 19.02 -3.58
C GLY A 50 1.27 17.65 -4.19
N ARG A 51 0.07 17.41 -4.68
CA ARG A 51 -0.21 16.27 -5.56
C ARG A 51 0.15 16.62 -7.00
N THR A 52 0.50 15.62 -7.80
CA THR A 52 0.83 15.81 -9.22
C THR A 52 -0.37 16.18 -10.10
N ASP A 53 -1.61 16.05 -9.59
CA ASP A 53 -2.83 16.45 -10.30
C ASP A 53 -3.18 17.94 -10.14
N GLN A 54 -2.62 18.60 -9.12
CA GLN A 54 -2.90 19.98 -8.76
C GLN A 54 -2.31 20.97 -9.77
N TYR A 55 -2.94 22.14 -9.85
CA TYR A 55 -2.51 23.21 -10.75
C TYR A 55 -1.07 23.69 -10.50
N PHE A 56 -0.66 23.77 -9.23
CA PHE A 56 0.70 24.15 -8.86
C PHE A 56 1.77 23.21 -9.46
N PHE A 57 1.53 21.89 -9.47
CA PHE A 57 2.48 20.95 -10.09
C PHE A 57 2.58 21.14 -11.60
N LYS A 58 1.46 21.44 -12.28
CA LYS A 58 1.46 21.72 -13.72
C LYS A 58 2.32 22.95 -14.04
N LYS A 59 2.19 24.03 -13.25
CA LYS A 59 3.02 25.24 -13.38
C LYS A 59 4.48 24.99 -13.01
N TYR A 60 4.74 24.27 -11.93
CA TYR A 60 6.10 23.84 -11.56
C TYR A 60 6.79 23.13 -12.74
N LYS A 61 6.13 22.11 -13.31
CA LYS A 61 6.63 21.36 -14.47
C LYS A 61 6.85 22.27 -15.69
N GLU A 62 5.90 23.13 -16.01
CA GLU A 62 6.02 24.07 -17.13
C GLU A 62 7.22 25.02 -16.95
N CYS A 63 7.31 25.68 -15.79
CA CYS A 63 8.40 26.60 -15.47
C CYS A 63 9.76 25.89 -15.51
N SER A 64 9.87 24.69 -14.94
CA SER A 64 11.11 23.90 -14.98
C SER A 64 11.52 23.55 -16.42
N ILE A 65 10.58 23.10 -17.27
CA ILE A 65 10.87 22.77 -18.67
C ILE A 65 11.32 24.02 -19.44
N ARG A 66 10.62 25.15 -19.29
CA ARG A 66 10.94 26.41 -19.97
C ARG A 66 12.28 26.98 -19.52
N MET A 67 12.55 26.95 -18.22
CA MET A 67 13.84 27.36 -17.65
C MET A 67 14.98 26.50 -18.19
N MET A 68 14.82 25.17 -18.23
CA MET A 68 15.82 24.25 -18.79
C MET A 68 16.01 24.45 -20.30
N ALA A 69 14.97 24.84 -21.03
CA ALA A 69 15.06 25.23 -22.43
C ALA A 69 15.75 26.59 -22.66
N GLY A 70 16.14 27.30 -21.60
CA GLY A 70 16.86 28.58 -21.66
C GLY A 70 15.97 29.82 -21.76
N ASP A 71 14.65 29.69 -21.57
CA ASP A 71 13.75 30.83 -21.54
C ASP A 71 13.91 31.60 -20.22
N LYS A 72 14.58 32.76 -20.28
CA LYS A 72 14.89 33.61 -19.11
C LYS A 72 13.66 34.20 -18.43
N ARG A 73 12.47 34.09 -19.02
CA ARG A 73 11.21 34.53 -18.41
C ARG A 73 10.69 33.55 -17.36
N TYR A 74 11.22 32.33 -17.33
CA TYR A 74 10.79 31.29 -16.41
C TYR A 74 11.94 30.94 -15.47
N PHE A 75 11.61 30.87 -14.18
CA PHE A 75 12.51 30.42 -13.13
C PHE A 75 11.75 29.45 -12.23
N ALA A 76 12.37 28.32 -11.94
CA ALA A 76 11.86 27.31 -11.02
C ALA A 76 12.98 26.89 -10.08
N ALA A 77 12.76 27.05 -8.77
CA ALA A 77 13.69 26.61 -7.74
C ALA A 77 12.99 25.58 -6.86
N ASP A 78 13.64 24.43 -6.68
CA ASP A 78 13.28 23.43 -5.69
C ASP A 78 14.18 23.61 -4.46
N ILE A 79 13.60 24.01 -3.34
CA ILE A 79 14.33 24.37 -2.11
C ILE A 79 13.91 23.43 -1.00
N SER A 80 14.63 22.31 -0.83
CA SER A 80 14.35 21.37 0.26
C SER A 80 14.78 21.93 1.62
N SER A 81 14.27 21.31 2.69
CA SER A 81 14.65 21.61 4.08
C SER A 81 16.16 21.50 4.34
N ASP A 82 16.88 20.75 3.50
CA ASP A 82 18.33 20.53 3.65
C ASP A 82 19.11 21.84 3.46
N VAL A 83 18.62 22.72 2.60
CA VAL A 83 19.20 24.06 2.40
C VAL A 83 19.11 24.89 3.68
N VAL A 84 18.00 24.75 4.42
CA VAL A 84 17.72 25.48 5.66
C VAL A 84 18.48 24.89 6.85
N ILE A 85 18.61 23.55 6.90
CA ILE A 85 19.39 22.84 7.93
C ILE A 85 20.89 23.17 7.79
N GLY A 86 21.40 23.20 6.56
CA GLY A 86 22.80 23.49 6.25
C GLY A 86 23.12 24.97 6.00
N ALA A 87 22.28 25.89 6.45
CA ALA A 87 22.41 27.30 6.11
C ALA A 87 23.79 27.88 6.51
N THR A 88 24.42 28.59 5.57
CA THR A 88 25.71 29.26 5.79
C THR A 88 25.55 30.77 5.75
N VAL A 89 26.29 31.46 6.62
CA VAL A 89 26.41 32.92 6.63
C VAL A 89 27.87 33.26 6.33
N HIS A 90 28.10 34.01 5.24
CA HIS A 90 29.45 34.29 4.73
C HIS A 90 30.31 33.03 4.49
N GLY A 91 29.69 31.96 3.98
CA GLY A 91 30.38 30.70 3.68
C GLY A 91 30.74 29.86 4.92
N LYS A 92 30.30 30.25 6.12
CA LYS A 92 30.44 29.46 7.35
C LYS A 92 29.10 28.93 7.81
N LEU A 93 29.05 27.66 8.22
CA LEU A 93 27.85 27.07 8.79
C LEU A 93 27.40 27.89 10.00
N TRP A 94 26.11 28.27 10.02
CA TRP A 94 25.58 29.00 11.16
C TRP A 94 25.38 28.04 12.34
N PRO A 95 25.77 28.42 13.57
CA PRO A 95 25.78 27.49 14.70
C PRO A 95 24.38 27.05 15.16
N VAL A 96 23.33 27.79 14.81
CA VAL A 96 21.94 27.48 15.17
C VAL A 96 21.12 27.30 13.89
N PRO A 97 20.70 26.08 13.54
CA PRO A 97 19.90 25.87 12.34
C PRO A 97 18.46 26.37 12.57
N LEU A 98 17.84 26.94 11.53
CA LEU A 98 16.45 27.39 11.57
C LEU A 98 15.46 26.21 11.74
N LEU A 99 15.86 25.05 11.23
CA LEU A 99 15.15 23.77 11.34
C LEU A 99 16.18 22.69 11.72
N THR A 100 15.87 21.90 12.76
CA THR A 100 16.76 20.80 13.19
C THR A 100 16.44 19.51 12.46
N GLN A 101 17.47 18.68 12.24
CA GLN A 101 17.28 17.35 11.65
C GLN A 101 16.33 16.49 12.48
N GLU A 102 16.40 16.58 13.82
CA GLU A 102 15.52 15.84 14.73
C GLU A 102 14.02 16.12 14.50
N LYS A 103 13.65 17.37 14.16
CA LYS A 103 12.26 17.72 13.84
C LYS A 103 11.80 17.11 12.54
N VAL A 104 12.67 17.09 11.53
CA VAL A 104 12.39 16.40 10.26
C VAL A 104 12.27 14.90 10.49
N ASP A 105 13.17 14.31 11.28
CA ASP A 105 13.13 12.88 11.59
C ASP A 105 11.88 12.48 12.38
N GLN A 106 11.43 13.34 13.31
CA GLN A 106 10.18 13.11 14.03
C GLN A 106 8.97 13.18 13.09
N ALA A 107 8.87 14.22 12.26
CA ALA A 107 7.80 14.31 11.28
C ALA A 107 7.80 13.13 10.29
N MET A 108 8.99 12.66 9.88
CA MET A 108 9.16 11.49 9.02
C MET A 108 8.75 10.18 9.70
N ARG A 109 8.77 10.11 11.04
CA ARG A 109 8.25 8.98 11.83
C ARG A 109 6.73 9.06 11.98
N ASP A 110 6.19 10.26 12.15
CA ASP A 110 4.76 10.48 12.39
C ASP A 110 3.95 10.28 11.10
N ASP A 111 4.37 10.96 10.01
CA ASP A 111 3.80 10.81 8.67
C ASP A 111 4.90 11.05 7.64
N LYS A 112 5.49 9.94 7.20
CA LYS A 112 6.60 9.95 6.23
C LYS A 112 6.22 10.64 4.92
N GLU A 113 4.99 10.48 4.44
CA GLU A 113 4.60 11.02 3.14
C GLU A 113 4.35 12.53 3.23
N ALA A 114 3.61 12.97 4.25
CA ALA A 114 3.43 14.40 4.51
C ALA A 114 4.77 15.09 4.77
N ALA A 115 5.69 14.42 5.49
CA ALA A 115 7.02 14.96 5.74
C ALA A 115 7.91 14.97 4.48
N LEU A 116 7.85 13.97 3.61
CA LEU A 116 8.55 14.00 2.31
C LEU A 116 8.02 15.13 1.42
N ARG A 117 6.72 15.38 1.46
CA ARG A 117 6.08 16.47 0.71
C ARG A 117 6.47 17.85 1.27
N GLU A 118 6.40 18.02 2.58
CA GLU A 118 6.61 19.31 3.25
C GLU A 118 8.11 19.66 3.39
N TYR A 119 8.96 18.71 3.77
CA TYR A 119 10.38 18.96 4.04
C TYR A 119 11.28 18.65 2.83
N LYS A 120 10.93 17.68 1.99
CA LYS A 120 11.77 17.26 0.86
C LYS A 120 11.23 17.68 -0.51
N ASN A 121 10.12 18.43 -0.56
CA ASN A 121 9.44 18.87 -1.77
C ASN A 121 9.14 17.76 -2.78
N ILE A 122 8.91 16.54 -2.29
CA ILE A 122 8.56 15.42 -3.17
C ILE A 122 7.07 15.49 -3.46
N PHE A 123 6.72 15.84 -4.70
CA PHE A 123 5.35 15.75 -5.19
C PHE A 123 4.88 14.29 -5.18
N THR A 124 3.69 14.06 -4.64
CA THR A 124 3.07 12.72 -4.59
C THR A 124 2.08 12.56 -5.73
N SER A 125 2.02 11.38 -6.33
CA SER A 125 0.91 11.00 -7.20
C SER A 125 -0.30 10.56 -6.38
N GLU A 126 -0.15 10.22 -5.09
CA GLU A 126 -1.22 9.69 -4.25
C GLU A 126 -2.45 10.62 -4.18
N GLY A 127 -3.63 10.03 -4.33
CA GLY A 127 -4.91 10.71 -4.22
C GLY A 127 -5.46 11.31 -5.52
N GLY A 128 -4.81 11.13 -6.68
CA GLY A 128 -5.35 11.59 -7.97
C GLY A 128 -6.66 10.89 -8.37
N ASP A 129 -7.47 11.50 -9.24
CA ASP A 129 -8.81 11.02 -9.64
C ASP A 129 -8.86 9.59 -10.22
N GLY A 130 -7.72 9.02 -10.60
CA GLY A 130 -7.60 7.64 -11.09
C GLY A 130 -7.17 6.61 -10.04
N GLN A 131 -6.79 7.01 -8.83
CA GLN A 131 -6.32 6.08 -7.80
C GLN A 131 -7.45 5.17 -7.33
N ILE A 132 -7.24 3.85 -7.33
CA ILE A 132 -8.32 2.91 -7.00
C ILE A 132 -8.65 2.87 -5.50
N ILE A 133 -7.61 2.91 -4.66
CA ILE A 133 -7.71 2.80 -3.20
C ILE A 133 -6.83 3.88 -2.59
N LYS A 134 -7.43 4.67 -1.69
CA LYS A 134 -6.74 5.73 -0.98
C LYS A 134 -6.12 5.19 0.32
N ARG A 135 -4.97 5.71 0.71
CA ARG A 135 -4.31 5.38 1.99
C ARG A 135 -5.24 5.56 3.19
N ALA A 136 -6.07 6.59 3.19
CA ALA A 136 -7.07 6.82 4.24
C ALA A 136 -8.09 5.66 4.39
N ALA A 137 -8.44 4.98 3.30
CA ALA A 137 -9.33 3.81 3.36
C ALA A 137 -8.61 2.60 3.98
N ILE A 138 -7.32 2.41 3.66
CA ILE A 138 -6.49 1.37 4.28
C ILE A 138 -6.33 1.64 5.78
N ILE A 139 -6.01 2.89 6.18
CA ILE A 139 -5.85 3.27 7.59
C ILE A 139 -7.15 3.06 8.36
N ARG A 140 -8.31 3.45 7.80
CA ARG A 140 -9.62 3.23 8.42
C ARG A 140 -9.92 1.75 8.66
N ASN A 141 -9.38 0.89 7.81
CA ASN A 141 -9.51 -0.56 7.89
C ASN A 141 -8.35 -1.25 8.62
N SER A 142 -7.43 -0.49 9.21
CA SER A 142 -6.29 -1.04 9.93
C SER A 142 -6.56 -1.14 11.43
N VAL A 143 -6.06 -2.21 12.06
CA VAL A 143 -6.16 -2.42 13.50
C VAL A 143 -4.78 -2.73 14.11
N PRO A 144 -4.50 -2.30 15.36
CA PRO A 144 -3.25 -2.64 16.03
C PRO A 144 -3.26 -4.12 16.42
N ARG A 145 -2.62 -4.96 15.60
CA ARG A 145 -2.44 -6.39 15.85
C ARG A 145 -1.14 -6.92 15.23
N PRO A 146 -0.52 -7.95 15.83
CA PRO A 146 0.52 -8.70 15.14
C PRO A 146 -0.09 -9.49 13.97
N PRO A 147 0.72 -9.81 12.94
CA PRO A 147 0.31 -10.75 11.90
C PRO A 147 0.23 -12.16 12.50
N MET A 148 -0.73 -12.96 12.03
CA MET A 148 -0.82 -14.37 12.42
C MET A 148 0.02 -15.21 11.45
N LEU A 149 1.03 -15.90 11.97
CA LEU A 149 1.97 -16.69 11.16
C LEU A 149 1.60 -18.18 11.03
N TYR A 150 0.72 -18.67 11.90
CA TYR A 150 0.23 -20.04 11.95
C TYR A 150 -1.18 -20.03 12.56
N ASN A 151 -1.97 -21.05 12.26
CA ASN A 151 -3.33 -21.15 12.78
C ASN A 151 -3.35 -21.70 14.22
N GLU A 152 -3.72 -20.84 15.16
CA GLU A 152 -3.81 -21.16 16.59
C GLU A 152 -5.14 -21.84 17.00
N GLY A 153 -6.09 -22.04 16.07
CA GLY A 153 -7.41 -22.57 16.41
C GLY A 153 -8.09 -23.38 15.30
N SER A 154 -8.82 -24.42 15.70
CA SER A 154 -9.41 -25.39 14.76
C SER A 154 -10.61 -24.90 13.95
N ASN A 155 -11.16 -23.69 14.23
CA ASN A 155 -12.37 -23.18 13.58
C ASN A 155 -12.15 -21.88 12.78
N ARG A 156 -10.92 -21.64 12.33
CA ARG A 156 -10.56 -20.50 11.49
C ARG A 156 -10.38 -20.96 10.05
N LYS A 157 -10.75 -20.12 9.10
CA LYS A 157 -10.74 -20.46 7.68
C LYS A 157 -9.77 -19.54 6.93
N PHE A 158 -8.87 -20.12 6.14
CA PHE A 158 -7.78 -19.39 5.49
C PHE A 158 -7.74 -19.61 3.98
N ALA A 159 -7.30 -18.59 3.26
CA ALA A 159 -6.88 -18.67 1.86
C ALA A 159 -5.39 -18.42 1.72
N LEU A 160 -4.76 -19.14 0.80
CA LEU A 160 -3.41 -18.84 0.33
C LEU A 160 -3.46 -18.48 -1.14
N LEU A 161 -2.83 -17.37 -1.51
CA LEU A 161 -2.78 -16.90 -2.87
C LEU A 161 -1.33 -16.77 -3.30
N TYR A 162 -1.00 -17.49 -4.35
CA TYR A 162 0.36 -17.74 -4.77
C TYR A 162 0.59 -17.15 -6.16
N ASP A 163 1.30 -16.02 -6.19
CA ASP A 163 1.82 -15.42 -7.42
C ASP A 163 3.26 -15.89 -7.60
N SER A 164 3.43 -16.84 -8.53
CA SER A 164 4.68 -17.52 -8.74
C SER A 164 5.54 -16.83 -9.79
N ALA A 165 6.77 -16.47 -9.41
CA ALA A 165 7.76 -15.93 -10.33
C ALA A 165 9.07 -16.74 -10.30
N ARG A 166 9.68 -16.92 -11.48
CA ARG A 166 10.97 -17.62 -11.64
C ARG A 166 12.14 -16.69 -11.94
N SER A 167 11.88 -15.44 -12.33
CA SER A 167 12.91 -14.51 -12.84
C SER A 167 12.96 -13.18 -12.06
N LYS A 168 13.04 -12.01 -12.72
CA LYS A 168 13.29 -10.71 -12.05
C LYS A 168 12.18 -10.28 -11.08
N ASP A 169 10.98 -10.81 -11.24
CA ASP A 169 9.79 -10.47 -10.44
C ASP A 169 9.79 -11.22 -9.11
N ASN A 170 9.02 -10.76 -8.12
CA ASN A 170 8.94 -11.46 -6.84
C ASN A 170 7.96 -12.64 -6.93
N SER A 171 8.26 -13.69 -6.17
CA SER A 171 7.30 -14.76 -5.92
C SER A 171 6.71 -14.57 -4.53
N VAL A 172 5.39 -14.46 -4.42
CA VAL A 172 4.72 -14.00 -3.19
C VAL A 172 3.54 -14.91 -2.86
N VAL A 173 3.37 -15.18 -1.57
CA VAL A 173 2.19 -15.86 -1.02
C VAL A 173 1.47 -14.94 -0.04
N LEU A 174 0.22 -14.59 -0.34
CA LEU A 174 -0.67 -13.89 0.58
C LEU A 174 -1.50 -14.91 1.37
N CYS A 175 -1.51 -14.77 2.69
CA CYS A 175 -2.30 -15.58 3.60
C CYS A 175 -3.39 -14.69 4.24
N ALA A 176 -4.65 -15.02 4.00
CA ALA A 176 -5.80 -14.27 4.50
C ALA A 176 -6.74 -15.18 5.30
N GLU A 177 -7.29 -14.66 6.39
CA GLU A 177 -8.34 -15.30 7.19
C GLU A 177 -9.71 -14.77 6.74
N TYR A 178 -10.69 -15.66 6.60
CA TYR A 178 -12.07 -15.32 6.25
C TYR A 178 -12.94 -15.56 7.47
N ILE A 179 -13.68 -14.53 7.85
CA ILE A 179 -14.48 -14.50 9.06
C ILE A 179 -15.91 -14.23 8.64
N ASP A 180 -16.82 -15.14 9.00
CA ASP A 180 -18.26 -14.92 8.87
C ASP A 180 -18.72 -14.06 10.07
N ASP A 181 -18.83 -12.75 9.86
CA ASP A 181 -19.26 -11.81 10.88
C ASP A 181 -20.80 -11.74 10.92
N PRO A 182 -21.44 -11.90 12.10
CA PRO A 182 -22.89 -11.89 12.20
C PRO A 182 -23.59 -10.61 11.71
N HIS A 183 -22.88 -9.48 11.61
CA HIS A 183 -23.46 -8.19 11.25
C HIS A 183 -23.18 -7.80 9.80
N VAL A 184 -21.95 -8.04 9.33
CA VAL A 184 -21.50 -7.61 7.99
C VAL A 184 -21.35 -8.77 7.00
N GLY A 185 -21.54 -10.01 7.45
CA GLY A 185 -21.29 -11.21 6.67
C GLY A 185 -19.79 -11.51 6.56
N TRP A 186 -19.39 -12.08 5.43
CA TRP A 186 -18.00 -12.42 5.18
C TRP A 186 -17.09 -11.19 5.14
N LYS A 187 -16.08 -11.20 6.01
CA LYS A 187 -14.98 -10.25 6.00
C LYS A 187 -13.66 -10.98 5.87
N MET A 188 -12.68 -10.29 5.28
CA MET A 188 -11.33 -10.79 5.10
C MET A 188 -10.38 -10.08 6.07
N ARG A 189 -9.43 -10.81 6.61
CA ARG A 189 -8.35 -10.29 7.44
C ARG A 189 -7.00 -10.71 6.84
N ILE A 190 -6.16 -9.73 6.50
CA ILE A 190 -4.82 -9.99 5.97
C ILE A 190 -3.91 -10.46 7.11
N GLN A 191 -3.46 -11.71 7.07
CA GLN A 191 -2.68 -12.29 8.15
C GLN A 191 -1.18 -12.28 7.91
N ASN A 192 -0.74 -12.57 6.67
CA ASN A 192 0.68 -12.62 6.35
C ASN A 192 0.91 -12.43 4.86
N VAL A 193 2.05 -11.83 4.50
CA VAL A 193 2.57 -11.80 3.13
C VAL A 193 3.98 -12.38 3.15
N VAL A 194 4.15 -13.52 2.52
CA VAL A 194 5.42 -14.25 2.46
C VAL A 194 6.07 -14.02 1.11
N ASN A 195 7.27 -13.46 1.12
CA ASN A 195 8.06 -13.24 -0.08
C ASN A 195 9.08 -14.38 -0.26
N LEU A 196 8.92 -15.20 -1.30
CA LEU A 196 9.72 -16.38 -1.57
C LEU A 196 11.04 -16.02 -2.28
N GLN A 197 11.83 -15.15 -1.65
CA GLN A 197 13.13 -14.70 -2.12
C GLN A 197 14.28 -15.55 -1.59
N ASN A 198 15.30 -15.75 -2.42
CA ASN A 198 16.54 -16.36 -1.99
C ASN A 198 17.42 -15.32 -1.27
N THR A 199 17.43 -15.38 0.07
CA THR A 199 18.20 -14.47 0.93
C THR A 199 19.72 -14.65 0.83
N MET A 200 20.20 -15.75 0.25
CA MET A 200 21.63 -16.06 0.12
C MET A 200 22.27 -15.47 -1.15
N LYS A 201 21.47 -15.08 -2.16
CA LYS A 201 21.98 -14.52 -3.41
C LYS A 201 22.17 -13.00 -3.29
N LYS A 202 23.28 -12.49 -3.84
CA LYS A 202 23.60 -11.05 -3.91
C LYS A 202 22.49 -10.24 -4.61
N ASN A 203 21.91 -10.81 -5.66
CA ASN A 203 20.68 -10.31 -6.26
C ASN A 203 19.52 -11.10 -5.65
N LYS A 204 18.62 -10.40 -4.94
CA LYS A 204 17.44 -10.94 -4.23
C LYS A 204 16.40 -11.53 -5.18
N THR A 205 16.80 -12.53 -5.95
CA THR A 205 15.97 -13.27 -6.90
C THR A 205 15.08 -14.27 -6.17
N PRO A 206 13.93 -14.66 -6.74
CA PRO A 206 13.09 -15.71 -6.18
C PRO A 206 13.86 -17.01 -5.91
N MET A 207 13.36 -17.78 -4.95
CA MET A 207 13.82 -19.15 -4.71
C MET A 207 13.61 -20.02 -5.96
N THR A 208 14.25 -21.18 -6.03
CA THR A 208 13.95 -22.15 -7.09
C THR A 208 12.53 -22.67 -6.94
N THR A 209 11.85 -23.00 -8.04
CA THR A 209 10.46 -23.51 -8.01
C THR A 209 10.26 -24.63 -6.98
N PRO A 210 11.12 -25.68 -6.88
CA PRO A 210 10.95 -26.73 -5.87
C PRO A 210 10.95 -26.20 -4.42
N ASN A 211 11.81 -25.21 -4.12
CA ASN A 211 11.84 -24.60 -2.79
C ASN A 211 10.59 -23.73 -2.56
N GLN A 212 10.12 -23.01 -3.59
CA GLN A 212 8.87 -22.26 -3.50
C GLN A 212 7.69 -23.19 -3.18
N ILE A 213 7.56 -24.32 -3.89
CA ILE A 213 6.52 -25.33 -3.62
C ILE A 213 6.62 -25.86 -2.19
N LYS A 214 7.84 -26.17 -1.71
CA LYS A 214 8.06 -26.64 -0.35
C LYS A 214 7.55 -25.62 0.69
N GLU A 215 7.87 -24.34 0.51
CA GLU A 215 7.39 -23.30 1.42
C GLU A 215 5.87 -23.10 1.34
N VAL A 216 5.26 -23.12 0.15
CA VAL A 216 3.80 -23.05 0.00
C VAL A 216 3.12 -24.23 0.71
N LYS A 217 3.65 -25.46 0.55
CA LYS A 217 3.18 -26.66 1.25
C LYS A 217 3.28 -26.52 2.78
N ASN A 218 4.40 -25.99 3.28
CA ASN A 218 4.56 -25.69 4.71
C ASN A 218 3.54 -24.66 5.19
N LEU A 219 3.27 -23.60 4.41
CA LEU A 219 2.26 -22.59 4.75
C LEU A 219 0.85 -23.20 4.79
N LEU A 220 0.50 -24.09 3.85
CA LEU A 220 -0.77 -24.82 3.88
C LEU A 220 -0.93 -25.57 5.21
N LEU A 221 0.10 -26.30 5.65
CA LEU A 221 0.04 -27.00 6.93
C LEU A 221 -0.05 -26.04 8.13
N ARG A 222 0.78 -24.98 8.14
CA ARG A 222 0.77 -23.96 9.21
C ARG A 222 -0.60 -23.31 9.39
N TYR A 223 -1.31 -22.98 8.30
CA TYR A 223 -2.65 -22.38 8.38
C TYR A 223 -3.78 -23.41 8.45
N ASN A 224 -3.55 -24.66 8.06
CA ASN A 224 -4.50 -25.73 8.35
C ASN A 224 -4.64 -25.92 9.88
N GLY A 225 -3.50 -25.85 10.58
CA GLY A 225 -3.43 -26.01 12.03
C GLY A 225 -3.29 -27.47 12.45
N ASP A 226 -3.00 -27.67 13.73
CA ASP A 226 -2.71 -28.99 14.28
C ASP A 226 -3.99 -29.77 14.65
N GLY A 227 -3.93 -31.10 14.54
CA GLY A 227 -5.00 -31.99 15.01
C GLY A 227 -6.28 -31.99 14.17
N VAL A 228 -6.22 -31.48 12.94
CA VAL A 228 -7.33 -31.45 11.97
C VAL A 228 -6.99 -32.25 10.71
N ALA A 229 -7.99 -32.59 9.90
CA ALA A 229 -7.75 -33.30 8.64
C ALA A 229 -7.02 -32.40 7.63
N ASP A 230 -6.40 -33.03 6.62
CA ASP A 230 -5.70 -32.32 5.54
C ASP A 230 -6.58 -31.23 4.91
N TYR A 231 -6.11 -29.98 5.00
CA TYR A 231 -6.70 -28.77 4.41
C TYR A 231 -8.13 -28.44 4.87
N GLU A 232 -8.60 -29.00 5.99
CA GLU A 232 -9.92 -28.72 6.57
C GLU A 232 -10.16 -27.22 6.83
N ASN A 233 -9.12 -26.50 7.23
CA ASN A 233 -9.17 -25.06 7.52
C ASN A 233 -8.71 -24.18 6.37
N ILE A 234 -8.36 -24.78 5.23
CA ILE A 234 -7.98 -24.06 4.02
C ILE A 234 -9.19 -23.98 3.09
N LEU A 235 -9.73 -22.77 2.91
CA LEU A 235 -10.79 -22.51 1.93
C LEU A 235 -10.27 -22.66 0.50
N GLY A 236 -9.02 -22.27 0.28
CA GLY A 236 -8.37 -22.56 -0.97
C GLY A 236 -6.91 -22.15 -1.08
N LEU A 237 -6.28 -22.71 -2.10
CA LEU A 237 -5.00 -22.30 -2.65
C LEU A 237 -5.24 -21.78 -4.07
N TRP A 238 -5.18 -20.47 -4.24
CA TRP A 238 -5.32 -19.85 -5.56
C TRP A 238 -3.95 -19.61 -6.15
N ILE A 239 -3.67 -20.21 -7.29
CA ILE A 239 -2.39 -20.08 -8.00
C ILE A 239 -2.61 -19.15 -9.19
N ASP A 240 -1.82 -18.09 -9.29
CA ASP A 240 -1.83 -17.24 -10.48
C ASP A 240 -1.24 -18.02 -11.67
N ALA A 241 -2.07 -18.27 -12.70
CA ALA A 241 -1.64 -18.95 -13.92
C ALA A 241 -0.63 -18.11 -14.74
N GLY A 242 -0.59 -16.80 -14.50
CA GLY A 242 0.21 -15.81 -15.20
C GLY A 242 -0.28 -15.56 -16.63
N ALA A 243 0.04 -14.40 -17.18
CA ALA A 243 -0.34 -14.04 -18.56
C ALA A 243 0.25 -14.98 -19.63
N GLY A 244 1.33 -15.69 -19.31
CA GLY A 244 2.00 -16.66 -20.18
C GLY A 244 1.76 -18.14 -19.83
N GLY A 245 0.88 -18.44 -18.86
CA GLY A 245 0.56 -19.82 -18.45
C GLY A 245 1.64 -20.52 -17.62
N ALA A 246 2.68 -19.80 -17.17
CA ALA A 246 3.77 -20.39 -16.38
C ALA A 246 3.30 -20.97 -15.03
N GLY A 247 2.24 -20.39 -14.45
CA GLY A 247 1.63 -20.88 -13.22
C GLY A 247 0.81 -22.16 -13.39
N VAL A 248 0.42 -22.51 -14.62
CA VAL A 248 -0.30 -23.76 -14.91
C VAL A 248 0.57 -24.96 -14.53
N ASN A 249 1.81 -24.99 -15.01
CA ASN A 249 2.77 -26.06 -14.71
C ASN A 249 3.17 -26.12 -13.23
N ILE A 250 2.88 -25.06 -12.46
CA ILE A 250 3.17 -25.02 -11.03
C ILE A 250 2.11 -25.80 -10.24
N SER A 251 0.88 -25.88 -10.76
CA SER A 251 -0.18 -26.67 -10.15
C SER A 251 0.15 -28.17 -10.10
N ASP A 252 0.89 -28.68 -11.09
CA ASP A 252 1.32 -30.08 -11.21
C ASP A 252 2.03 -30.59 -9.95
N PHE A 253 2.83 -29.74 -9.30
CA PHE A 253 3.59 -30.11 -8.09
C PHE A 253 2.73 -30.32 -6.85
N PHE A 254 1.43 -29.99 -6.91
CA PHE A 254 0.48 -30.18 -5.83
C PHE A 254 -0.39 -31.43 -6.01
N TRP A 255 -0.43 -32.06 -7.19
CA TRP A 255 -1.35 -33.17 -7.47
C TRP A 255 -1.01 -34.46 -6.71
N GLU A 256 0.28 -34.73 -6.51
CA GLU A 256 0.75 -35.92 -5.82
C GLU A 256 0.68 -35.77 -4.30
N ASP A 257 0.33 -36.88 -3.63
CA ASP A 257 0.48 -37.03 -2.19
C ASP A 257 1.95 -36.79 -1.83
N TRP A 258 2.20 -36.09 -0.73
CA TRP A 258 3.54 -35.66 -0.36
C TRP A 258 3.82 -35.91 1.12
N GLU A 259 5.10 -35.98 1.46
CA GLU A 259 5.54 -36.22 2.83
C GLU A 259 6.17 -34.95 3.40
N ASP A 260 5.75 -34.58 4.62
CA ASP A 260 6.33 -33.44 5.32
C ASP A 260 7.71 -33.76 5.90
N HIS A 261 8.31 -32.79 6.61
CA HIS A 261 9.63 -33.01 7.22
C HIS A 261 9.62 -34.01 8.38
N TYR A 262 8.45 -34.32 8.94
CA TYR A 262 8.25 -35.25 10.04
C TYR A 262 7.88 -36.67 9.59
N GLY A 263 7.77 -36.90 8.27
CA GLY A 263 7.40 -38.19 7.70
C GLY A 263 5.88 -38.42 7.59
N VAL A 264 5.07 -37.38 7.82
CA VAL A 264 3.61 -37.45 7.73
C VAL A 264 3.21 -37.29 6.27
N LYS A 265 2.36 -38.20 5.79
CA LYS A 265 1.80 -38.14 4.43
C LYS A 265 0.58 -37.24 4.40
N HIS A 266 0.58 -36.31 3.45
CA HIS A 266 -0.49 -35.39 3.15
C HIS A 266 -1.02 -35.64 1.74
N ARG A 267 -2.33 -35.51 1.58
CA ARG A 267 -3.00 -35.68 0.29
C ARG A 267 -2.61 -34.59 -0.70
N GLY A 268 -2.55 -34.93 -1.98
CA GLY A 268 -2.43 -33.96 -3.07
C GLY A 268 -3.66 -33.04 -3.17
N LEU A 269 -3.55 -31.99 -3.98
CA LEU A 269 -4.60 -31.04 -4.31
C LEU A 269 -4.76 -30.96 -5.82
N ILE A 270 -6.00 -30.90 -6.32
CA ILE A 270 -6.24 -30.77 -7.77
C ILE A 270 -7.42 -29.84 -8.07
N ASP A 271 -7.25 -29.01 -9.10
CA ASP A 271 -8.33 -28.24 -9.69
C ASP A 271 -9.04 -29.11 -10.72
N ARG A 272 -10.16 -29.72 -10.33
CA ARG A 272 -10.91 -30.64 -11.20
C ARG A 272 -11.64 -29.92 -12.33
N GLU A 273 -11.96 -28.64 -12.16
CA GLU A 273 -12.63 -27.85 -13.20
C GLU A 273 -11.65 -27.52 -14.33
N TYR A 274 -10.41 -27.19 -13.97
CA TYR A 274 -9.36 -26.90 -14.94
C TYR A 274 -8.72 -28.16 -15.53
N SER A 275 -8.49 -29.20 -14.72
CA SER A 275 -7.75 -30.43 -15.09
C SER A 275 -8.58 -31.71 -14.86
N PRO A 276 -9.68 -31.92 -15.62
CA PRO A 276 -10.58 -33.06 -15.43
C PRO A 276 -9.97 -34.41 -15.84
N GLU A 277 -8.98 -34.41 -16.75
CA GLU A 277 -8.30 -35.63 -17.19
C GLU A 277 -7.28 -36.10 -16.15
N GLU A 278 -6.45 -35.17 -15.65
CA GLU A 278 -5.46 -35.42 -14.61
C GLU A 278 -6.11 -35.80 -13.28
N ALA A 279 -7.30 -35.27 -12.97
CA ALA A 279 -8.10 -35.69 -11.83
C ALA A 279 -8.42 -37.20 -11.81
N ARG A 280 -8.38 -37.88 -12.96
CA ARG A 280 -8.53 -39.35 -13.04
C ARG A 280 -7.24 -40.08 -12.70
N LEU A 281 -6.09 -39.47 -12.95
CA LEU A 281 -4.76 -40.02 -12.66
C LEU A 281 -4.40 -39.90 -11.17
N TYR A 282 -4.93 -38.87 -10.50
CA TYR A 282 -4.68 -38.57 -9.09
C TYR A 282 -5.97 -38.68 -8.25
N PRO A 283 -6.56 -39.88 -8.09
CA PRO A 283 -7.84 -40.06 -7.39
C PRO A 283 -7.78 -39.73 -5.88
N ASN A 284 -6.57 -39.74 -5.30
CA ASN A 284 -6.35 -39.36 -3.91
C ASN A 284 -6.25 -37.84 -3.71
N ALA A 285 -6.08 -37.04 -4.76
CA ALA A 285 -5.98 -35.59 -4.60
C ALA A 285 -7.34 -35.01 -4.15
N ILE A 286 -7.32 -34.05 -3.23
CA ILE A 286 -8.52 -33.38 -2.76
C ILE A 286 -8.96 -32.38 -3.85
N PRO A 287 -10.19 -32.50 -4.38
CA PRO A 287 -10.70 -31.57 -5.36
C PRO A 287 -11.11 -30.25 -4.70
N ASN A 288 -11.08 -29.16 -5.47
CA ASN A 288 -11.70 -27.85 -5.17
C ASN A 288 -11.05 -27.00 -4.07
N VAL A 289 -9.99 -27.47 -3.40
CA VAL A 289 -9.17 -26.64 -2.51
C VAL A 289 -8.18 -25.81 -3.34
N MET A 290 -7.51 -26.41 -4.33
CA MET A 290 -6.65 -25.65 -5.23
C MET A 290 -7.43 -25.15 -6.45
N ARG A 291 -7.19 -23.90 -6.85
CA ARG A 291 -7.76 -23.28 -8.06
C ARG A 291 -6.71 -22.51 -8.85
N LEU A 292 -6.76 -22.64 -10.17
CA LEU A 292 -5.96 -21.81 -11.07
C LEU A 292 -6.71 -20.53 -11.44
N VAL A 293 -6.15 -19.39 -11.08
CA VAL A 293 -6.71 -18.07 -11.40
C VAL A 293 -6.09 -17.56 -12.68
N GLN A 294 -6.93 -17.09 -13.61
CA GLN A 294 -6.48 -16.46 -14.86
C GLN A 294 -6.64 -14.93 -14.77
N PRO A 295 -5.55 -14.16 -14.54
CA PRO A 295 -5.62 -12.70 -14.43
C PRO A 295 -6.27 -12.04 -15.64
N THR A 296 -5.96 -12.52 -16.85
CA THR A 296 -6.46 -11.91 -18.10
C THR A 296 -7.99 -11.89 -18.16
N LYS A 297 -8.65 -12.84 -17.50
CA LYS A 297 -10.11 -12.95 -17.47
C LYS A 297 -10.73 -12.14 -16.34
N TYR A 298 -10.16 -12.22 -15.13
CA TYR A 298 -10.82 -11.74 -13.92
C TYR A 298 -10.23 -10.46 -13.33
N LYS A 299 -9.10 -9.94 -13.83
CA LYS A 299 -8.39 -8.77 -13.27
C LYS A 299 -9.32 -7.56 -13.05
N VAL A 300 -10.17 -7.21 -14.02
CA VAL A 300 -11.09 -6.06 -13.90
C VAL A 300 -12.13 -6.29 -12.81
N GLU A 301 -12.73 -7.47 -12.74
CA GLU A 301 -13.76 -7.83 -11.77
C GLU A 301 -13.17 -7.87 -10.35
N MET A 302 -11.99 -8.47 -10.19
CA MET A 302 -11.28 -8.55 -8.92
C MET A 302 -10.86 -7.17 -8.39
N PHE A 303 -10.38 -6.26 -9.25
CA PHE A 303 -10.09 -4.89 -8.82
C PHE A 303 -11.34 -4.11 -8.40
N ARG A 304 -12.47 -4.30 -9.10
CA ARG A 304 -13.74 -3.67 -8.69
C ARG A 304 -14.17 -4.18 -7.33
N ALA A 305 -14.13 -5.49 -7.11
CA ALA A 305 -14.51 -6.08 -5.85
C ALA A 305 -13.55 -5.69 -4.71
N LEU A 306 -12.24 -5.58 -4.97
CA LEU A 306 -11.27 -5.06 -3.99
C LEU A 306 -11.60 -3.62 -3.56
N ILE A 307 -11.96 -2.75 -4.51
CA ILE A 307 -12.36 -1.36 -4.22
C ILE A 307 -13.62 -1.35 -3.36
N GLU A 308 -14.66 -2.08 -3.77
CA GLU A 308 -15.93 -2.15 -3.05
C GLU A 308 -15.77 -2.69 -1.63
N MET A 309 -15.06 -3.81 -1.46
CA MET A 309 -14.82 -4.40 -0.14
C MET A 309 -13.97 -3.51 0.76
N THR A 310 -12.99 -2.79 0.19
CA THR A 310 -12.20 -1.81 0.97
C THR A 310 -13.06 -0.64 1.41
N ASP A 311 -13.90 -0.10 0.53
CA ASP A 311 -14.79 1.02 0.85
C ASP A 311 -15.88 0.64 1.87
N MET A 312 -16.36 -0.60 1.83
CA MET A 312 -17.30 -1.18 2.80
C MET A 312 -16.64 -1.62 4.12
N ASN A 313 -15.33 -1.46 4.26
CA ASN A 313 -14.55 -1.87 5.45
C ASN A 313 -14.59 -3.39 5.74
N LEU A 314 -14.65 -4.21 4.69
CA LEU A 314 -14.69 -5.68 4.78
C LEU A 314 -13.30 -6.33 4.73
N ILE A 315 -12.24 -5.55 4.51
CA ILE A 315 -10.85 -6.04 4.48
C ILE A 315 -10.07 -5.40 5.61
N GLU A 316 -9.67 -6.19 6.61
CA GLU A 316 -8.96 -5.71 7.79
C GLU A 316 -7.43 -5.89 7.65
N TRP A 317 -6.69 -4.82 7.91
CA TRP A 317 -5.23 -4.77 7.82
C TRP A 317 -4.61 -4.66 9.23
N PRO A 318 -3.38 -5.12 9.46
CA PRO A 318 -2.61 -4.64 10.61
C PRO A 318 -2.27 -3.15 10.42
N ASN A 319 -2.03 -2.41 11.50
CA ASN A 319 -1.50 -1.05 11.43
C ASN A 319 -0.17 -0.99 10.66
N GLU A 320 0.15 0.20 10.15
CA GLU A 320 1.46 0.46 9.56
C GLU A 320 2.56 0.25 10.61
N TYR A 321 3.61 -0.47 10.23
CA TYR A 321 4.69 -0.83 11.11
C TYR A 321 5.62 0.37 11.35
N ASP A 322 5.71 0.79 12.59
CA ASP A 322 6.49 1.96 13.01
C ASP A 322 8.00 1.70 13.17
N GLY A 323 8.45 0.47 12.89
CA GLY A 323 9.86 0.07 12.99
C GLY A 323 10.28 -0.45 14.36
N ARG A 324 9.42 -0.43 15.38
CA ARG A 324 9.76 -0.89 16.74
C ARG A 324 9.66 -2.40 16.88
N GLU A 325 10.47 -2.99 17.75
CA GLU A 325 10.43 -4.42 18.06
C GLU A 325 9.21 -4.86 18.91
N TYR A 326 8.25 -3.97 19.15
CA TYR A 326 7.07 -4.24 19.95
C TYR A 326 5.85 -3.48 19.44
N LEU A 327 4.66 -4.02 19.72
CA LEU A 327 3.37 -3.35 19.54
C LEU A 327 2.76 -3.02 20.90
N ASN A 328 2.10 -1.88 20.99
CA ASN A 328 1.22 -1.58 22.13
C ASN A 328 -0.17 -2.11 21.81
N LEU A 329 -0.60 -3.16 22.51
CA LEU A 329 -1.89 -3.81 22.32
C LEU A 329 -2.77 -3.55 23.53
N MET A 330 -4.07 -3.49 23.29
CA MET A 330 -5.07 -3.32 24.34
C MET A 330 -6.03 -4.50 24.33
N TYR A 331 -6.38 -4.95 25.53
CA TYR A 331 -7.28 -6.08 25.73
C TYR A 331 -8.35 -5.76 26.75
N ASP A 332 -9.56 -6.21 26.46
CA ASP A 332 -10.60 -6.43 27.45
C ASP A 332 -10.34 -7.77 28.13
N VAL A 333 -10.09 -7.74 29.43
CA VAL A 333 -9.83 -8.93 30.25
C VAL A 333 -11.00 -9.14 31.17
N ASP A 334 -11.71 -10.25 31.00
CA ASP A 334 -12.76 -10.67 31.94
C ASP A 334 -12.09 -11.14 33.24
N THR A 335 -12.35 -10.42 34.33
CA THR A 335 -11.78 -10.69 35.66
C THR A 335 -12.23 -12.03 36.26
N LYS A 336 -13.32 -12.63 35.76
CA LYS A 336 -13.85 -13.91 36.26
C LYS A 336 -13.32 -15.10 35.48
N THR A 337 -13.22 -14.98 34.16
CA THR A 337 -12.84 -16.07 33.26
C THR A 337 -11.38 -16.00 32.82
N GLY A 338 -10.74 -14.84 32.93
CA GLY A 338 -9.40 -14.58 32.42
C GLY A 338 -9.34 -14.46 30.89
N ILE A 339 -10.48 -14.54 30.20
CA ILE A 339 -10.55 -14.44 28.74
C ILE A 339 -10.12 -13.04 28.33
N ARG A 340 -9.21 -12.98 27.35
CA ARG A 340 -8.70 -11.74 26.77
C ARG A 340 -9.31 -11.54 25.39
N THR A 341 -9.90 -10.38 25.16
CA THR A 341 -10.45 -9.99 23.86
C THR A 341 -9.71 -8.74 23.37
N PRO A 342 -9.12 -8.75 22.17
CA PRO A 342 -8.45 -7.58 21.62
C PRO A 342 -9.41 -6.38 21.53
N ARG A 343 -8.91 -5.20 21.89
CA ARG A 343 -9.60 -3.91 21.77
C ARG A 343 -8.74 -2.97 20.95
N TYR A 344 -9.37 -2.28 19.99
CA TYR A 344 -8.68 -1.41 19.03
C TYR A 344 -8.95 0.08 19.25
N ILE A 345 -9.88 0.43 20.14
CA ILE A 345 -10.30 1.81 20.40
C ILE A 345 -10.25 2.07 21.90
N ASP A 346 -9.59 3.16 22.28
CA ASP A 346 -9.52 3.61 23.67
C ASP A 346 -10.92 3.88 24.23
N PRO A 347 -11.28 3.25 25.37
CA PRO A 347 -12.59 3.43 25.95
C PRO A 347 -12.73 4.83 26.55
N THR A 348 -13.90 5.44 26.37
CA THR A 348 -14.26 6.66 27.09
C THR A 348 -14.40 6.39 28.60
N GLU A 349 -14.32 7.42 29.44
CA GLU A 349 -14.52 7.27 30.90
C GLU A 349 -15.86 6.61 31.25
N LYS A 350 -16.90 6.86 30.45
CA LYS A 350 -18.24 6.26 30.63
C LYS A 350 -18.21 4.76 30.33
N GLU A 351 -17.54 4.36 29.26
CA GLU A 351 -17.39 2.95 28.88
C GLU A 351 -16.53 2.18 29.87
N LEU A 352 -15.42 2.77 30.35
CA LEU A 352 -14.60 2.20 31.43
C LEU A 352 -15.43 1.88 32.67
N LYS A 353 -16.29 2.81 33.10
CA LYS A 353 -17.20 2.58 34.24
C LYS A 353 -18.20 1.46 33.95
N ALA A 354 -18.68 1.33 32.72
CA ALA A 354 -19.60 0.26 32.33
C ALA A 354 -18.92 -1.12 32.25
N LEU A 355 -17.70 -1.18 31.70
CA LEU A 355 -16.89 -2.41 31.59
C LEU A 355 -16.50 -2.94 32.97
N ARG A 356 -16.03 -2.05 33.87
CA ARG A 356 -15.73 -2.43 35.26
C ARG A 356 -16.93 -2.99 35.99
N LYS A 357 -18.14 -2.43 35.78
CA LYS A 357 -19.38 -2.99 36.33
C LYS A 357 -19.71 -4.39 35.80
N LYS A 358 -19.29 -4.69 34.57
CA LYS A 358 -19.40 -6.03 33.97
C LYS A 358 -18.26 -6.98 34.39
N GLY A 359 -17.28 -6.49 35.17
CA GLY A 359 -16.10 -7.27 35.56
C GLY A 359 -15.06 -7.39 34.44
N ILE A 360 -15.01 -6.42 33.53
CA ILE A 360 -14.02 -6.37 32.44
C ILE A 360 -13.03 -5.25 32.73
N ASP A 361 -11.75 -5.59 32.79
CA ASP A 361 -10.65 -4.65 32.93
C ASP A 361 -9.96 -4.41 31.59
N VAL A 362 -9.59 -3.16 31.31
CA VAL A 362 -8.89 -2.79 30.09
C VAL A 362 -7.40 -2.71 30.38
N VAL A 363 -6.63 -3.61 29.77
CA VAL A 363 -5.19 -3.77 30.00
C VAL A 363 -4.42 -3.36 28.76
N HIS A 364 -3.33 -2.64 28.97
CA HIS A 364 -2.37 -2.27 27.93
C HIS A 364 -1.12 -3.14 28.09
N GLU A 365 -0.69 -3.75 26.99
CA GLU A 365 0.42 -4.69 26.96
C GLU A 365 1.41 -4.30 25.86
N GLN A 366 2.71 -4.43 26.16
CA GLN A 366 3.75 -4.39 25.14
C GLN A 366 4.00 -5.80 24.63
N TYR A 367 3.52 -6.07 23.42
CA TYR A 367 3.76 -7.34 22.73
C TYR A 367 5.07 -7.27 21.96
N LYS A 368 6.07 -8.06 22.34
CA LYS A 368 7.36 -8.12 21.64
C LYS A 368 7.23 -8.93 20.36
N LEU A 369 7.57 -8.32 19.23
CA LEU A 369 7.51 -8.96 17.93
C LEU A 369 8.72 -9.88 17.72
N SER A 370 8.45 -11.05 17.14
CA SER A 370 9.46 -11.93 16.57
C SER A 370 9.98 -11.38 15.24
N GLN A 371 11.14 -11.89 14.80
CA GLN A 371 11.73 -11.49 13.52
C GLN A 371 10.85 -11.86 12.31
N GLU A 372 10.11 -12.96 12.40
CA GLU A 372 9.15 -13.38 11.36
C GLU A 372 7.97 -12.40 11.30
N GLU A 373 7.41 -12.00 12.44
CA GLU A 373 6.32 -11.02 12.49
C GLU A 373 6.75 -9.65 11.96
N ILE A 374 7.94 -9.17 12.33
CA ILE A 374 8.51 -7.93 11.78
C ILE A 374 8.64 -8.01 10.26
N THR A 375 9.10 -9.16 9.74
CA THR A 375 9.25 -9.36 8.30
C THR A 375 7.89 -9.36 7.61
N SER A 376 6.91 -10.05 8.20
CA SER A 376 5.54 -10.11 7.70
C SER A 376 4.88 -8.73 7.65
N LEU A 377 4.96 -7.95 8.74
CA LEU A 377 4.44 -6.57 8.81
C LEU A 377 5.05 -5.69 7.71
N ARG A 378 6.37 -5.77 7.52
CA ARG A 378 7.06 -5.04 6.43
C ARG A 378 6.57 -5.44 5.03
N GLN A 379 6.27 -6.73 4.80
CA GLN A 379 5.73 -7.18 3.52
C GLN A 379 4.27 -6.74 3.33
N ILE A 380 3.46 -6.73 4.40
CA ILE A 380 2.09 -6.21 4.36
C ILE A 380 2.11 -4.71 4.06
N ASP A 381 3.00 -3.93 4.66
CA ASP A 381 3.13 -2.50 4.37
C ASP A 381 3.62 -2.24 2.94
N ALA A 382 4.55 -3.07 2.44
CA ALA A 382 4.91 -3.05 1.02
C ALA A 382 3.69 -3.30 0.14
N MET A 383 2.86 -4.30 0.46
CA MET A 383 1.62 -4.59 -0.27
C MET A 383 0.62 -3.43 -0.22
N LYS A 384 0.38 -2.82 0.95
CA LYS A 384 -0.46 -1.60 1.06
C LYS A 384 0.07 -0.49 0.14
N ASN A 385 1.39 -0.30 0.12
CA ASN A 385 2.02 0.69 -0.74
C ASN A 385 1.85 0.36 -2.24
N GLU A 386 1.95 -0.90 -2.64
CA GLU A 386 1.69 -1.30 -4.03
C GLU A 386 0.24 -1.03 -4.43
N ILE A 387 -0.72 -1.39 -3.57
CA ILE A 387 -2.16 -1.21 -3.84
C ILE A 387 -2.52 0.27 -4.08
N VAL A 388 -1.98 1.19 -3.28
CA VAL A 388 -2.26 2.62 -3.47
C VAL A 388 -1.64 3.20 -4.75
N HIS A 389 -0.64 2.53 -5.34
CA HIS A 389 -0.02 2.96 -6.60
C HIS A 389 -0.72 2.41 -7.84
N ILE A 390 -1.81 1.65 -7.69
CA ILE A 390 -2.63 1.17 -8.79
C ILE A 390 -3.68 2.20 -9.19
N TYR A 391 -3.76 2.45 -10.50
CA TYR A 391 -4.63 3.45 -11.09
C TYR A 391 -5.57 2.83 -12.11
N ARG A 392 -6.78 3.37 -12.14
CA ARG A 392 -7.80 3.11 -13.15
C ARG A 392 -7.57 4.02 -14.35
N PHE A 393 -7.34 3.41 -15.50
CA PHE A 393 -7.26 4.05 -16.80
C PHE A 393 -8.50 3.70 -17.62
N LYS A 394 -9.23 4.73 -18.08
CA LYS A 394 -10.32 4.55 -19.04
C LYS A 394 -9.74 4.40 -20.44
N GLN A 395 -10.11 3.33 -21.13
CA GLN A 395 -9.73 3.12 -22.52
C GLN A 395 -10.72 3.79 -23.48
N SER A 396 -10.26 4.14 -24.68
CA SER A 396 -11.10 4.72 -25.74
C SER A 396 -12.25 3.80 -26.17
N SER A 397 -12.10 2.49 -25.93
CA SER A 397 -13.10 1.45 -26.18
C SER A 397 -14.23 1.40 -25.15
N GLY A 398 -14.16 2.21 -24.08
CA GLY A 398 -15.07 2.14 -22.92
C GLY A 398 -14.66 1.11 -21.87
N GLY A 399 -13.62 0.31 -22.12
CA GLY A 399 -13.05 -0.63 -21.15
C GLY A 399 -12.24 0.06 -20.04
N GLU A 400 -12.07 -0.64 -18.92
CA GLU A 400 -11.22 -0.20 -17.81
C GLU A 400 -9.93 -1.01 -17.78
N ARG A 401 -8.80 -0.34 -17.51
CA ARG A 401 -7.51 -0.98 -17.22
C ARG A 401 -7.02 -0.53 -15.87
N PHE A 402 -6.52 -1.47 -15.08
CA PHE A 402 -5.88 -1.22 -13.80
C PHE A 402 -4.39 -1.52 -13.92
N ASP A 403 -3.55 -0.53 -13.59
CA ASP A 403 -2.10 -0.63 -13.75
C ASP A 403 -1.36 0.34 -12.82
N LEU A 404 -0.06 0.11 -12.63
CA LEU A 404 0.82 1.08 -11.98
C LEU A 404 0.94 2.34 -12.83
N THR A 405 1.14 3.49 -12.18
CA THR A 405 1.37 4.73 -12.92
C THR A 405 2.73 4.69 -13.64
N PRO A 406 2.87 5.31 -14.84
CA PRO A 406 4.10 5.23 -15.63
C PRO A 406 5.37 5.71 -14.91
N ASP A 407 5.24 6.61 -13.94
CA ASP A 407 6.32 7.17 -13.11
C ASP A 407 6.85 6.20 -12.04
N VAL A 408 6.03 5.24 -11.59
CA VAL A 408 6.40 4.23 -10.59
C VAL A 408 6.49 2.82 -11.15
N ALA A 409 5.94 2.53 -12.33
CA ALA A 409 5.92 1.20 -12.95
C ALA A 409 7.30 0.56 -13.17
N LYS A 410 8.39 1.35 -13.15
CA LYS A 410 9.78 0.86 -13.22
C LYS A 410 10.49 0.76 -11.86
N LYS A 411 9.83 1.23 -10.79
CA LYS A 411 10.40 1.39 -9.44
C LYS A 411 9.70 0.53 -8.40
N ILE A 412 8.42 0.26 -8.60
CA ILE A 412 7.54 -0.48 -7.71
C ILE A 412 7.12 -1.76 -8.45
N ASN A 413 7.13 -2.88 -7.74
CA ASN A 413 6.56 -4.13 -8.21
C ASN A 413 5.07 -4.16 -7.86
N ASP A 414 4.24 -4.87 -8.62
CA ASP A 414 2.81 -5.07 -8.31
C ASP A 414 2.49 -6.49 -7.84
N ASP A 415 3.48 -7.40 -7.74
CA ASP A 415 3.32 -8.82 -7.38
C ASP A 415 2.52 -9.06 -6.08
N ARG A 416 2.65 -8.20 -5.05
CA ARG A 416 1.91 -8.37 -3.78
C ARG A 416 0.49 -7.85 -3.94
N ALA A 417 0.33 -6.73 -4.63
CA ALA A 417 -0.98 -6.21 -4.97
C ALA A 417 -1.76 -7.18 -5.88
N SER A 418 -1.07 -7.91 -6.78
CA SER A 418 -1.62 -9.00 -7.60
C SER A 418 -2.35 -10.05 -6.78
N ASN A 419 -1.75 -10.50 -5.70
CA ASN A 419 -2.38 -11.44 -4.78
C ASN A 419 -3.55 -10.83 -3.98
N ALA A 420 -3.47 -9.55 -3.61
CA ALA A 420 -4.49 -8.91 -2.77
C ALA A 420 -5.88 -8.87 -3.42
N TRP A 421 -5.97 -8.74 -4.75
CA TRP A 421 -7.27 -8.75 -5.44
C TRP A 421 -7.77 -10.15 -5.76
N ALA A 422 -6.90 -11.14 -5.92
CA ALA A 422 -7.32 -12.53 -6.11
C ALA A 422 -8.01 -13.10 -4.86
N CYS A 423 -7.78 -12.53 -3.66
CA CYS A 423 -8.43 -12.94 -2.40
C CYS A 423 -9.91 -12.57 -2.32
N VAL A 424 -10.36 -11.70 -3.22
CA VAL A 424 -11.72 -11.17 -3.20
C VAL A 424 -12.64 -11.96 -4.16
N ALA A 425 -12.07 -12.83 -4.99
CA ALA A 425 -12.80 -13.73 -5.90
C ALA A 425 -13.05 -15.10 -5.27
#